data_AF-A0A318LK74-F1
#
_entry.id   AF-A0A318LK74-F1
#
_cell.length_a   1.000
_cell.length_b   1.000
_cell.length_c   1.000
_cell.angle_alpha   90.00
_cell.angle_beta   90.00
_cell.angle_gamma   90.00
#
_symmetry.space_group_name_H-M   'P 1'
#
loop_
_entity.id
_entity.type
_entity.pdbx_description
1 polymer ?
#
loop_
_entity_poly.entity_id
_entity_poly.type
_entity_poly.pdbx_seq_one_letter_code
_entity_poly.pdbx_strand_id
1 'polypeptide(L)'
;MPLDAEDDSEGEDGGDPGDTSLVAVAADRSLPDLTSYDALVSALEALLLVVDTPVDEEVLAGAVDQPVERVTETLRSMAGDYTDRASGIDLRRVGEGWRFYTRDTYAPFVEKMLLDGQRSKLTRAALETLAVIAYRQPVTRSRVAAVRGVNVDGVIRTLVARGLIEESGADPETGGTLYVTTELFLERLGLSSLNDLPPIAPLLPEVDSIDEI
;
A
#
# COMPACT_ATOMS: atom_id res chain seq x y z
N MET A 1 -24.76 69.03 -1.23
CA MET A 1 -25.62 67.82 -1.28
C MET A 1 -24.70 66.61 -1.43
N PRO A 2 -25.05 65.46 -0.83
CA PRO A 2 -24.53 64.82 0.42
C PRO A 2 -23.07 64.27 0.30
N LEU A 3 -22.22 64.09 1.34
CA LEU A 3 -22.22 63.33 2.62
C LEU A 3 -22.03 61.79 2.47
N ASP A 4 -20.88 61.33 2.99
CA ASP A 4 -20.61 60.13 3.84
C ASP A 4 -21.09 58.73 3.36
N ALA A 5 -20.47 57.59 3.68
CA ALA A 5 -19.27 57.15 4.36
C ALA A 5 -19.12 55.63 4.07
N GLU A 6 -17.90 55.15 4.22
CA GLU A 6 -17.42 53.86 4.77
C GLU A 6 -18.46 52.80 5.18
N ASP A 7 -18.23 51.51 4.85
CA ASP A 7 -17.73 50.52 5.83
C ASP A 7 -17.58 49.10 5.23
N ASP A 8 -16.70 48.36 5.88
CA ASP A 8 -16.10 47.06 5.63
C ASP A 8 -17.04 45.84 5.57
N SER A 9 -16.55 44.79 4.90
CA SER A 9 -16.63 43.44 5.47
C SER A 9 -15.51 42.54 4.91
N GLU A 10 -14.53 42.28 5.76
CA GLU A 10 -13.57 41.17 5.71
C GLU A 10 -14.29 39.81 5.68
N GLY A 11 -13.62 38.78 5.15
CA GLY A 11 -14.09 37.41 5.21
C GLY A 11 -13.24 36.47 4.36
N GLU A 12 -12.13 36.04 4.95
CA GLU A 12 -11.27 34.95 4.48
C GLU A 12 -12.09 33.67 4.22
N ASP A 13 -11.74 32.92 3.16
CA ASP A 13 -11.88 31.47 3.23
C ASP A 13 -10.60 30.80 2.72
N GLY A 14 -10.14 29.88 3.55
CA GLY A 14 -8.85 29.23 3.47
C GLY A 14 -8.73 28.29 2.29
N GLY A 15 -7.48 27.96 1.98
CA GLY A 15 -7.16 26.99 0.96
C GLY A 15 -7.68 25.59 1.31
N ASP A 16 -7.98 24.82 0.27
CA ASP A 16 -7.75 23.38 0.31
C ASP A 16 -6.61 23.02 -0.65
N PRO A 17 -5.42 22.65 -0.12
CA PRO A 17 -4.37 21.99 -0.87
C PRO A 17 -4.76 20.50 -0.99
N GLY A 18 -5.69 20.19 -1.88
CA GLY A 18 -6.37 18.91 -1.85
C GLY A 18 -6.77 18.31 -3.19
N ASP A 19 -6.33 18.87 -4.32
CA ASP A 19 -6.43 18.15 -5.59
C ASP A 19 -5.05 17.67 -5.99
N THR A 20 -4.68 16.46 -5.53
CA THR A 20 -3.76 15.59 -6.26
C THR A 20 -4.40 15.27 -7.61
N SER A 21 -4.42 16.29 -8.46
CA SER A 21 -4.51 16.18 -9.89
C SER A 21 -3.43 15.19 -10.28
N LEU A 22 -3.85 13.95 -10.51
CA LEU A 22 -3.08 12.99 -11.29
C LEU A 22 -2.72 13.75 -12.56
N VAL A 23 -1.47 14.20 -12.61
CA VAL A 23 -0.95 15.06 -13.66
C VAL A 23 -1.31 14.38 -14.97
N ALA A 24 -2.33 14.93 -15.64
CA ALA A 24 -2.68 14.57 -16.99
C ALA A 24 -1.54 15.08 -17.85
N VAL A 25 -0.48 14.28 -17.95
CA VAL A 25 0.59 14.50 -18.93
C VAL A 25 0.03 14.08 -20.29
N ALA A 26 -0.91 14.89 -20.80
CA ALA A 26 -1.21 14.96 -22.21
C ALA A 26 -0.07 15.73 -22.90
N ALA A 27 1.13 15.15 -22.86
CA ALA A 27 2.08 15.41 -23.92
C ALA A 27 1.54 14.70 -25.16
N ASP A 28 1.75 15.28 -26.34
CA ASP A 28 1.48 14.69 -27.64
C ASP A 28 2.12 13.30 -27.75
N ARG A 29 1.41 12.26 -27.30
CA ARG A 29 1.87 10.88 -27.24
C ARG A 29 1.47 10.21 -28.54
N SER A 30 2.20 10.53 -29.61
CA SER A 30 2.22 9.61 -30.75
C SER A 30 2.66 8.26 -30.22
N LEU A 31 1.80 7.24 -30.35
CA LEU A 31 2.17 5.88 -30.01
C LEU A 31 3.37 5.45 -30.87
N PRO A 32 4.30 4.64 -30.32
CA PRO A 32 5.39 4.08 -31.11
C PRO A 32 4.86 3.27 -32.29
N ASP A 33 5.58 3.29 -33.42
CA ASP A 33 5.29 2.42 -34.56
C ASP A 33 5.67 0.97 -34.23
N LEU A 34 4.68 0.08 -34.20
CA LEU A 34 4.82 -1.35 -33.86
C LEU A 34 4.95 -2.25 -35.08
N THR A 35 5.19 -1.70 -36.27
CA THR A 35 5.41 -2.48 -37.50
C THR A 35 6.70 -3.33 -37.45
N SER A 36 7.69 -2.91 -36.66
CA SER A 36 8.90 -3.71 -36.42
C SER A 36 8.67 -4.77 -35.34
N TYR A 37 9.38 -5.90 -35.44
CA TYR A 37 9.31 -6.96 -34.45
C TYR A 37 9.77 -6.47 -33.06
N ASP A 38 10.91 -5.78 -32.99
CA ASP A 38 11.50 -5.32 -31.72
C ASP A 38 10.60 -4.30 -31.00
N ALA A 39 9.94 -3.41 -31.74
CA ALA A 39 9.00 -2.46 -31.16
C ALA A 39 7.76 -3.17 -30.60
N LEU A 40 7.24 -4.17 -31.33
CA LEU A 40 6.11 -4.97 -30.86
C LEU A 40 6.46 -5.79 -29.62
N VAL A 41 7.64 -6.42 -29.58
CA VAL A 41 8.14 -7.12 -28.39
C VAL A 41 8.22 -6.17 -27.20
N SER A 42 8.78 -4.98 -27.39
CA SER A 42 8.91 -3.98 -26.33
C SER A 42 7.56 -3.52 -25.78
N ALA A 43 6.57 -3.34 -26.66
CA ALA A 43 5.22 -2.96 -26.27
C ALA A 43 4.51 -4.09 -25.50
N LEU A 44 4.61 -5.33 -25.98
CA LEU A 44 4.02 -6.49 -25.31
C LEU A 44 4.69 -6.79 -23.96
N GLU A 45 6.02 -6.65 -23.86
CA GLU A 45 6.75 -6.78 -22.59
C GLU A 45 6.26 -5.74 -21.56
N ALA A 46 6.08 -4.48 -21.99
CA ALA A 46 5.57 -3.43 -21.12
C ALA A 46 4.14 -3.71 -20.63
N LEU A 47 3.25 -4.19 -21.51
CA LEU A 47 1.89 -4.57 -21.13
C LEU A 47 1.90 -5.74 -20.14
N LEU A 48 2.63 -6.81 -20.45
CA LEU A 48 2.72 -8.01 -19.62
C LEU A 48 3.38 -7.77 -18.25
N LEU A 49 4.19 -6.71 -18.12
CA LEU A 49 4.78 -6.32 -16.84
C LEU A 49 3.76 -5.72 -15.87
N VAL A 50 2.73 -5.05 -16.39
CA VAL A 50 1.74 -4.30 -15.58
C VAL A 50 0.55 -5.18 -15.18
N VAL A 51 0.25 -6.22 -15.95
CA VAL A 51 -0.94 -7.05 -15.73
C VAL A 51 -0.78 -7.96 -14.50
N ASP A 52 -1.82 -8.00 -13.67
CA ASP A 52 -1.87 -8.77 -12.43
C ASP A 52 -2.64 -10.10 -12.56
N THR A 53 -3.12 -10.42 -13.77
CA THR A 53 -3.87 -11.62 -14.15
C THR A 53 -3.45 -12.08 -15.56
N PRO A 54 -3.62 -13.36 -15.94
CA PRO A 54 -3.36 -13.80 -17.31
C PRO A 54 -4.24 -13.07 -18.32
N VAL A 55 -3.64 -12.59 -19.42
CA VAL A 55 -4.34 -11.79 -20.45
C VAL A 55 -4.37 -12.53 -21.77
N ASP A 56 -5.55 -12.59 -22.38
CA ASP A 56 -5.80 -13.26 -23.66
C ASP A 56 -5.13 -12.53 -24.84
N GLU A 57 -4.81 -13.29 -25.89
CA GLU A 57 -4.17 -12.76 -27.11
C GLU A 57 -5.00 -11.68 -27.83
N GLU A 58 -6.33 -11.79 -27.80
CA GLU A 58 -7.26 -10.81 -28.40
C GLU A 58 -7.20 -9.47 -27.68
N VAL A 59 -7.10 -9.50 -26.36
CA VAL A 59 -6.99 -8.28 -25.52
C VAL A 59 -5.66 -7.59 -25.75
N LEU A 60 -4.56 -8.36 -25.79
CA LEU A 60 -3.23 -7.82 -26.08
C LEU A 60 -3.17 -7.23 -27.48
N ALA A 61 -3.71 -7.94 -28.48
CA ALA A 61 -3.79 -7.49 -29.87
C ALA A 61 -4.58 -6.19 -30.02
N GLY A 62 -5.72 -6.07 -29.33
CA GLY A 62 -6.50 -4.83 -29.30
C GLY A 62 -5.75 -3.67 -28.64
N ALA A 63 -4.95 -3.92 -27.61
CA ALA A 63 -4.17 -2.88 -26.94
C ALA A 63 -3.00 -2.34 -27.79
N VAL A 64 -2.39 -3.19 -28.63
CA VAL A 64 -1.28 -2.79 -29.51
C VAL A 64 -1.71 -2.46 -30.94
N ASP A 65 -3.01 -2.60 -31.26
CA ASP A 65 -3.58 -2.45 -32.60
C ASP A 65 -2.80 -3.26 -33.67
N GLN A 66 -2.63 -4.55 -33.41
CA GLN A 66 -1.96 -5.51 -34.31
C GLN A 66 -2.81 -6.76 -34.53
N PRO A 67 -2.60 -7.52 -35.64
CA PRO A 67 -3.28 -8.79 -35.85
C PRO A 67 -3.00 -9.80 -34.73
N VAL A 68 -4.04 -10.54 -34.33
CA VAL A 68 -3.97 -11.53 -33.22
C VAL A 68 -2.94 -12.61 -33.53
N GLU A 69 -2.85 -13.08 -34.78
CA GLU A 69 -1.88 -14.09 -35.20
C GLU A 69 -0.45 -13.60 -35.00
N ARG A 70 -0.18 -12.34 -35.36
CA ARG A 70 1.15 -11.71 -35.20
C ARG A 70 1.53 -11.59 -33.73
N VAL A 71 0.60 -11.17 -32.88
CA VAL A 71 0.82 -11.08 -31.43
C VAL A 71 1.07 -12.48 -30.84
N THR A 72 0.29 -13.48 -31.25
CA THR A 72 0.44 -14.87 -30.80
C THR A 72 1.82 -15.44 -31.16
N GLU A 73 2.28 -15.23 -32.39
CA GLU A 73 3.61 -15.65 -32.83
C GLU A 73 4.72 -14.92 -32.06
N THR A 74 4.56 -13.61 -31.85
CA THR A 74 5.52 -12.80 -31.10
C THR A 74 5.61 -13.28 -29.64
N LEU A 75 4.49 -13.52 -28.97
CA LEU A 75 4.46 -14.03 -27.59
C LEU A 75 5.14 -15.40 -27.44
N ARG A 76 4.94 -16.29 -28.41
CA ARG A 76 5.63 -17.60 -28.44
C ARG A 76 7.14 -17.44 -28.61
N SER A 77 7.56 -16.57 -29.52
CA SER A 77 8.99 -16.29 -29.72
C SER A 77 9.62 -15.66 -28.47
N MET A 78 8.96 -14.66 -27.88
CA MET A 78 9.38 -14.04 -26.63
C MET A 78 9.56 -15.09 -25.53
N ALA A 79 8.60 -16.01 -25.35
CA ALA A 79 8.70 -17.07 -24.35
C ALA A 79 9.94 -17.98 -24.58
N GLY A 80 10.26 -18.27 -25.85
CA GLY A 80 11.51 -18.93 -26.25
C GLY A 80 12.74 -18.09 -25.87
N ASP A 81 12.75 -16.81 -26.20
CA ASP A 81 13.88 -15.90 -25.93
C ASP A 81 14.18 -15.77 -24.43
N TYR A 82 13.16 -15.70 -23.57
CA TYR A 82 13.36 -15.73 -22.10
C TYR A 82 13.96 -17.05 -21.62
N THR A 83 13.61 -18.16 -22.27
CA THR A 83 14.12 -19.49 -21.95
C THR A 83 15.58 -19.65 -22.41
N ASP A 84 15.88 -19.30 -23.65
CA ASP A 84 17.19 -19.46 -24.27
C ASP A 84 18.28 -18.62 -23.58
N ARG A 85 17.92 -17.42 -23.10
CA ARG A 85 18.83 -16.56 -22.32
C ARG A 85 18.96 -16.97 -20.84
N ALA A 86 18.36 -18.08 -20.43
CA ALA A 86 18.30 -18.55 -19.04
C ALA A 86 17.78 -17.48 -18.06
N SER A 87 16.73 -16.75 -18.46
CA SER A 87 16.13 -15.71 -17.61
C SER A 87 15.46 -16.30 -16.37
N GLY A 88 15.48 -15.53 -15.27
CA GLY A 88 14.66 -15.79 -14.09
C GLY A 88 13.17 -15.48 -14.29
N ILE A 89 12.83 -14.77 -15.37
CA ILE A 89 11.47 -14.52 -15.82
C ILE A 89 11.05 -15.65 -16.77
N ASP A 90 9.80 -16.09 -16.63
CA ASP A 90 9.18 -17.14 -17.45
C ASP A 90 7.84 -16.63 -17.99
N LEU A 91 7.75 -16.43 -19.30
CA LEU A 91 6.51 -16.05 -19.98
C LEU A 91 5.73 -17.32 -20.31
N ARG A 92 4.57 -17.51 -19.67
CA ARG A 92 3.76 -18.71 -19.82
C ARG A 92 2.35 -18.40 -20.29
N ARG A 93 1.79 -19.32 -21.07
CA ARG A 93 0.36 -19.38 -21.35
C ARG A 93 -0.33 -20.27 -20.32
N VAL A 94 -1.24 -19.72 -19.53
CA VAL A 94 -1.99 -20.42 -18.48
C VAL A 94 -3.48 -20.28 -18.77
N GLY A 95 -4.16 -21.41 -19.00
CA GLY A 95 -5.52 -21.39 -19.54
C GLY A 95 -5.51 -20.77 -20.94
N GLU A 96 -6.26 -19.67 -21.08
CA GLU A 96 -6.36 -18.90 -22.34
C GLU A 96 -5.49 -17.64 -22.33
N GLY A 97 -4.81 -17.30 -21.23
CA GLY A 97 -4.05 -16.04 -21.12
C GLY A 97 -2.54 -16.20 -20.99
N TRP A 98 -1.80 -15.12 -21.27
CA TRP A 98 -0.37 -14.98 -21.09
C TRP A 98 -0.01 -14.16 -19.85
N ARG A 99 1.07 -14.55 -19.18
CA ARG A 99 1.61 -13.79 -18.04
C ARG A 99 3.08 -14.09 -17.78
N PHE A 100 3.79 -13.12 -17.22
CA PHE A 100 5.08 -13.35 -16.58
C PHE A 100 4.96 -14.04 -15.22
N TYR A 101 5.89 -14.97 -14.99
CA TYR A 101 6.13 -15.66 -13.74
C TYR A 101 7.62 -15.63 -13.42
N THR A 102 7.97 -15.94 -12.18
CA THR A 102 9.35 -16.28 -11.82
C THR A 102 9.58 -17.76 -12.08
N ARG A 103 10.76 -18.11 -12.61
CA ARG A 103 11.15 -19.51 -12.83
C ARG A 103 11.38 -20.22 -11.50
N ASP A 104 10.86 -21.44 -11.37
CA ASP A 104 10.86 -22.24 -10.13
C ASP A 104 12.26 -22.42 -9.52
N THR A 105 13.32 -22.50 -10.36
CA THR A 105 14.72 -22.55 -9.94
C THR A 105 15.11 -21.43 -8.98
N TYR A 106 14.45 -20.27 -9.07
CA TYR A 106 14.71 -19.08 -8.24
C TYR A 106 13.68 -18.87 -7.13
N ALA A 107 12.69 -19.75 -6.99
CA ALA A 107 11.67 -19.67 -5.94
C ALA A 107 12.25 -19.46 -4.52
N PRO A 108 13.36 -20.12 -4.11
CA PRO A 108 13.94 -19.89 -2.77
C PRO A 108 14.36 -18.43 -2.50
N PHE A 109 14.77 -17.68 -3.53
CA PHE A 109 15.15 -16.27 -3.37
C PHE A 109 13.93 -15.36 -3.25
N VAL A 110 12.86 -15.66 -4.01
CA VAL A 110 11.58 -14.96 -3.92
C VAL A 110 10.96 -15.18 -2.55
N GLU A 111 10.91 -16.44 -2.10
CA GLU A 111 10.45 -16.80 -0.76
C GLU A 111 11.24 -16.08 0.32
N LYS A 112 12.57 -16.08 0.24
CA LYS A 112 13.41 -15.36 1.20
C LYS A 112 13.06 -13.87 1.25
N MET A 113 12.93 -13.19 0.11
CA MET A 113 12.56 -11.76 0.08
C MET A 113 11.19 -11.49 0.70
N LEU A 114 10.18 -12.30 0.35
CA LEU A 114 8.82 -12.14 0.87
C LEU A 114 8.73 -12.45 2.37
N LEU A 115 9.45 -13.48 2.82
CA LEU A 115 9.50 -13.89 4.23
C LEU A 115 10.36 -12.92 5.07
N ASP A 116 11.46 -12.39 4.54
CA ASP A 116 12.29 -11.40 5.23
C ASP A 116 11.56 -10.04 5.34
N GLY A 117 10.77 -9.65 4.33
CA GLY A 117 9.90 -8.48 4.37
C GLY A 117 8.80 -8.54 5.45
N GLN A 118 8.24 -9.74 5.69
CA GLN A 118 7.30 -10.00 6.78
C GLN A 118 7.95 -10.17 8.16
N ARG A 119 9.30 -10.29 8.23
CA ARG A 119 10.06 -10.60 9.46
C ARG A 119 11.00 -9.48 9.92
N SER A 120 10.94 -8.26 9.39
CA SER A 120 11.73 -7.20 10.01
C SER A 120 11.21 -6.97 11.43
N LYS A 121 12.08 -7.16 12.44
CA LYS A 121 11.73 -6.99 13.85
C LYS A 121 11.06 -5.62 14.01
N LEU A 122 9.94 -5.57 14.72
CA LEU A 122 9.35 -4.30 15.10
C LEU A 122 10.42 -3.45 15.77
N THR A 123 10.58 -2.21 15.34
CA THR A 123 11.49 -1.28 15.99
C THR A 123 11.04 -1.07 17.43
N ARG A 124 11.93 -0.61 18.30
CA ARG A 124 11.58 -0.26 19.68
C ARG A 124 10.39 0.70 19.74
N ALA A 125 10.37 1.71 18.86
CA ALA A 125 9.25 2.65 18.77
C ALA A 125 7.94 1.99 18.34
N ALA A 126 7.98 0.96 17.49
CA ALA A 126 6.80 0.19 17.11
C ALA A 126 6.29 -0.71 18.24
N LEU A 127 7.20 -1.37 18.98
CA LEU A 127 6.85 -2.16 20.16
C LEU A 127 6.25 -1.29 21.27
N GLU A 128 6.84 -0.12 21.54
CA GLU A 128 6.31 0.81 22.53
C GLU A 128 4.91 1.33 22.14
N THR A 129 4.65 1.57 20.84
CA THR A 129 3.32 1.99 20.36
C THR A 129 2.31 0.86 20.48
N LEU A 130 2.70 -0.34 20.06
CA LEU A 130 1.87 -1.54 20.13
C LEU A 130 1.49 -1.85 21.58
N ALA A 131 2.42 -1.68 22.52
CA ALA A 131 2.14 -1.83 23.95
C ALA A 131 1.10 -0.80 24.42
N VAL A 132 1.24 0.48 24.07
CA VAL A 132 0.24 1.49 24.43
C VAL A 132 -1.15 1.10 23.92
N ILE A 133 -1.27 0.61 22.68
CA ILE A 133 -2.54 0.16 22.12
C ILE A 133 -3.07 -1.08 22.87
N ALA A 134 -2.25 -2.11 23.08
CA ALA A 134 -2.67 -3.35 23.74
C ALA A 134 -3.24 -3.13 25.15
N TYR A 135 -2.67 -2.19 25.92
CA TYR A 135 -3.12 -1.90 27.29
C TYR A 135 -4.19 -0.81 27.41
N ARG A 136 -4.41 0.01 26.37
CA ARG A 136 -5.38 1.11 26.41
C ARG A 136 -6.49 1.02 25.37
N GLN A 137 -6.55 -0.06 24.60
CA GLN A 137 -7.60 -0.26 23.62
C GLN A 137 -8.99 -0.29 24.27
N PRO A 138 -10.03 0.21 23.59
CA PRO A 138 -9.97 0.92 22.30
C PRO A 138 -9.38 2.33 22.43
N VAL A 139 -8.42 2.70 21.56
CA VAL A 139 -7.71 4.00 21.66
C VAL A 139 -7.58 4.71 20.32
N THR A 140 -7.67 6.04 20.32
CA THR A 140 -7.49 6.86 19.11
C THR A 140 -6.02 7.13 18.82
N ARG A 141 -5.70 7.38 17.55
CA ARG A 141 -4.37 7.80 17.10
C ARG A 141 -3.83 8.99 17.91
N SER A 142 -4.65 10.00 18.16
CA SER A 142 -4.25 11.21 18.90
C SER A 142 -3.89 10.91 20.35
N ARG A 143 -4.65 10.04 21.03
CA ARG A 143 -4.34 9.60 22.39
C ARG A 143 -3.04 8.80 22.45
N VAL A 144 -2.77 7.94 21.47
CA VAL A 144 -1.49 7.21 21.38
C VAL A 144 -0.31 8.15 21.16
N ALA A 145 -0.46 9.16 20.29
CA ALA A 145 0.56 10.17 20.05
C ALA A 145 0.87 10.99 21.32
N ALA A 146 -0.16 11.38 22.08
CA ALA A 146 -0.01 12.09 23.34
C ALA A 146 0.77 11.27 24.39
N VAL A 147 0.44 9.98 24.55
CA VAL A 147 1.16 9.09 25.48
C VAL A 147 2.62 8.89 25.06
N ARG A 148 2.91 8.82 23.76
CA ARG A 148 4.27 8.63 23.25
C ARG A 148 5.08 9.91 23.15
N GLY A 149 4.43 11.08 23.17
CA GLY A 149 5.07 12.39 23.01
C GLY A 149 5.71 12.62 21.63
N VAL A 150 5.39 11.78 20.63
CA VAL A 150 5.97 11.83 19.28
C VAL A 150 4.92 11.45 18.23
N ASN A 151 5.19 11.79 16.96
CA ASN A 151 4.32 11.36 15.85
C ASN A 151 4.38 9.82 15.68
N VAL A 152 3.21 9.17 15.69
CA VAL A 152 3.03 7.71 15.60
C VAL A 152 2.42 7.25 14.25
N ASP A 153 2.18 8.15 13.30
CA ASP A 153 1.47 7.86 12.04
C ASP A 153 2.12 6.74 11.22
N GLY A 154 3.44 6.81 11.04
CA GLY A 154 4.18 5.79 10.29
C GLY A 154 4.18 4.43 11.01
N VAL A 155 4.18 4.45 12.34
CA VAL A 155 4.17 3.24 13.16
C VAL A 155 2.80 2.59 13.10
N ILE A 156 1.71 3.34 13.30
CA ILE A 156 0.34 2.83 13.23
C ILE A 156 0.08 2.22 11.86
N ARG A 157 0.44 2.92 10.77
CA ARG A 157 0.34 2.38 9.41
C ARG A 157 1.07 1.05 9.25
N THR A 158 2.26 0.93 9.84
CA THR A 158 3.05 -0.31 9.82
C THR A 158 2.40 -1.43 10.63
N LEU A 159 1.83 -1.11 11.80
CA LEU A 159 1.17 -2.09 12.67
C LEU A 159 -0.14 -2.61 12.03
N VAL A 160 -0.92 -1.73 11.40
CA VAL A 160 -2.12 -2.10 10.61
C VAL A 160 -1.73 -2.96 9.41
N ALA A 161 -0.72 -2.54 8.62
CA ALA A 161 -0.26 -3.31 7.47
C ALA A 161 0.29 -4.70 7.83
N ARG A 162 0.77 -4.87 9.07
CA ARG A 162 1.21 -6.16 9.62
C ARG A 162 0.08 -6.97 10.27
N GLY A 163 -1.13 -6.44 10.31
CA GLY A 163 -2.30 -7.06 10.92
C GLY A 163 -2.16 -7.26 12.43
N LEU A 164 -1.30 -6.50 13.12
CA LEU A 164 -1.15 -6.58 14.58
C LEU A 164 -2.20 -5.74 15.32
N ILE A 165 -2.73 -4.73 14.63
CA ILE A 165 -3.84 -3.88 15.07
C ILE A 165 -4.82 -3.67 13.92
N GLU A 166 -6.07 -3.34 14.25
CA GLU A 166 -7.14 -3.02 13.30
C GLU A 166 -8.01 -1.86 13.80
N GLU A 167 -8.84 -1.32 12.92
CA GLU A 167 -9.77 -0.22 13.22
C GLU A 167 -11.06 -0.77 13.83
N SER A 168 -11.47 -0.21 14.97
CA SER A 168 -12.65 -0.62 15.74
C SER A 168 -13.69 0.51 15.81
N GLY A 169 -13.98 1.12 14.66
CA GLY A 169 -14.93 2.22 14.54
C GLY A 169 -14.38 3.59 14.95
N ALA A 170 -15.28 4.48 15.32
CA ALA A 170 -14.96 5.87 15.67
C ALA A 170 -15.30 6.16 17.14
N ASP A 171 -14.45 6.97 17.78
CA ASP A 171 -14.66 7.46 19.13
C ASP A 171 -15.89 8.39 19.15
N PRO A 172 -16.88 8.13 20.03
CA PRO A 172 -18.16 8.83 20.00
C PRO A 172 -18.07 10.32 20.42
N GLU A 173 -17.00 10.72 21.11
CA GLU A 173 -16.80 12.09 21.58
C GLU A 173 -15.97 12.91 20.60
N THR A 174 -14.91 12.30 20.06
CA THR A 174 -13.92 12.99 19.22
C THR A 174 -14.07 12.70 17.72
N GLY A 175 -14.85 11.67 17.35
CA GLY A 175 -15.00 11.20 15.97
C GLY A 175 -13.75 10.52 15.39
N GLY A 176 -12.67 10.37 16.17
CA GLY A 176 -11.42 9.80 15.71
C GLY A 176 -11.46 8.27 15.61
N THR A 177 -10.77 7.69 14.62
CA THR A 177 -10.66 6.24 14.46
C THR A 177 -10.05 5.57 15.70
N LEU A 178 -10.74 4.54 16.21
CA LEU A 178 -10.29 3.71 17.31
C LEU A 178 -9.48 2.52 16.78
N TYR A 179 -8.41 2.16 17.49
CA TYR A 179 -7.57 1.02 17.19
C TYR A 179 -7.62 -0.02 18.31
N VAL A 180 -7.61 -1.29 17.91
CA VAL A 180 -7.55 -2.48 18.78
C VAL A 180 -6.52 -3.48 18.25
N THR A 181 -6.00 -4.35 19.10
CA THR A 181 -5.14 -5.48 18.72
C THR A 181 -5.96 -6.61 18.11
N THR A 182 -5.35 -7.36 17.19
CA THR A 182 -5.98 -8.50 16.52
C THR A 182 -5.68 -9.84 17.18
N GLU A 183 -6.31 -10.92 16.71
CA GLU A 183 -5.93 -12.30 17.08
C GLU A 183 -4.48 -12.63 16.72
N LEU A 184 -3.98 -12.11 15.59
CA LEU A 184 -2.58 -12.29 15.18
C LEU A 184 -1.59 -11.74 16.21
N PHE A 185 -1.94 -10.68 16.94
CA PHE A 185 -1.13 -10.19 18.04
C PHE A 185 -1.04 -11.20 19.19
N LEU A 186 -2.17 -11.81 19.58
CA LEU A 186 -2.22 -12.82 20.66
C LEU A 186 -1.43 -14.08 20.28
N GLU A 187 -1.61 -14.57 19.05
CA GLU A 187 -0.84 -15.70 18.51
C GLU A 187 0.66 -15.45 18.56
N ARG A 188 1.10 -14.23 18.22
CA ARG A 188 2.53 -13.85 18.22
C ARG A 188 3.11 -13.69 19.62
N LEU A 189 2.31 -13.30 20.59
CA LEU A 189 2.72 -13.25 22.01
C LEU A 189 2.58 -14.61 22.72
N GLY A 190 1.89 -15.58 22.11
CA GLY A 190 1.61 -16.88 22.73
C GLY A 190 0.59 -16.78 23.87
N LEU A 191 -0.34 -15.82 23.79
CA LEU A 191 -1.39 -15.60 24.78
C LEU A 191 -2.73 -16.14 24.27
N SER A 192 -3.59 -16.57 25.19
CA SER A 192 -4.94 -17.05 24.86
C SER A 192 -5.98 -15.93 24.91
N SER A 193 -5.69 -14.86 25.68
CA SER A 193 -6.52 -13.67 25.74
C SER A 193 -5.71 -12.43 26.13
N LEU A 194 -6.31 -11.25 25.93
CA LEU A 194 -5.75 -9.97 26.39
C LEU A 194 -5.66 -9.87 27.92
N ASN A 195 -6.47 -10.64 28.66
CA ASN A 195 -6.40 -10.69 30.12
C ASN A 195 -5.13 -11.38 30.63
N ASP A 196 -4.43 -12.13 29.76
CA ASP A 196 -3.17 -12.78 30.08
C ASP A 196 -1.97 -11.82 29.93
N LEU A 197 -2.21 -10.58 29.51
CA LEU A 197 -1.16 -9.56 29.45
C LEU A 197 -0.64 -9.27 30.87
N PRO A 198 0.69 -9.25 31.07
CA PRO A 198 1.25 -8.99 32.38
C PRO A 198 0.81 -7.62 32.88
N PRO A 199 0.36 -7.49 34.14
CA PRO A 199 -0.09 -6.21 34.66
C PRO A 199 1.05 -5.19 34.62
N ILE A 200 0.77 -3.99 34.08
CA ILE A 200 1.68 -2.85 34.15
C ILE A 200 1.61 -2.31 35.59
N ALA A 201 2.50 -2.78 36.46
CA ALA A 201 2.80 -2.08 37.71
C ALA A 201 3.40 -0.67 37.41
N PRO A 202 3.30 0.31 38.33
CA PRO A 202 2.86 1.69 38.09
C PRO A 202 3.85 2.53 37.26
N LEU A 203 3.84 2.39 35.94
CA LEU A 203 4.75 3.11 35.03
C LEU A 203 4.05 3.81 33.86
N LEU A 204 2.71 3.90 33.86
CA LEU A 204 2.00 4.74 32.91
C LEU A 204 1.38 5.93 33.64
N PRO A 205 1.68 7.19 33.25
CA PRO A 205 0.98 8.35 33.80
C PRO A 205 -0.52 8.24 33.49
N GLU A 206 -1.33 8.62 34.47
CA GLU A 206 -2.80 8.68 34.39
C GLU A 206 -3.22 9.83 33.44
N VAL A 207 -4.31 9.62 32.71
CA VAL A 207 -4.77 10.47 31.59
C VAL A 207 -5.31 11.82 32.08
N ASP A 208 -5.63 11.96 33.36
CA ASP A 208 -6.29 13.14 33.94
C ASP A 208 -5.35 14.34 34.22
N SER A 209 -4.15 14.35 33.62
CA SER A 209 -3.15 15.42 33.82
C SER A 209 -2.89 16.28 32.57
N ILE A 210 -3.72 16.19 31.53
CA ILE A 210 -3.53 16.91 30.25
C ILE A 210 -4.51 18.08 30.05
N ASP A 211 -5.33 18.43 31.06
CA ASP A 211 -6.30 19.54 30.95
C ASP A 211 -5.81 20.91 31.49
N GLU A 212 -4.53 21.10 31.78
CA GLU A 212 -3.98 22.44 32.08
C GLU A 212 -2.58 22.65 31.49
N ILE A 213 -2.48 22.87 30.16
CA ILE A 213 -1.47 23.77 29.55
C ILE A 213 -2.07 24.45 28.32
#